data_AF-H6NEM1-F1
#
_entry.id   AF-H6NEM1-F1
#
_cell.length_a   1.000
_cell.length_b   1.000
_cell.length_c   1.000
_cell.angle_alpha   90.00
_cell.angle_beta   90.00
_cell.angle_gamma   90.00
#
_symmetry.space_group_name_H-M   'P 1'
#
loop_
_entity.id
_entity.type
_entity.pdbx_description
1 polymer ?
#
loop_
_entity_poly.entity_id
_entity_poly.type
_entity_poly.pdbx_seq_one_letter_code
_entity_poly.pdbx_strand_id
1 'polypeptide(L)'
;MNGYFLSASILVFVVGLIHSVLGEALVFRQMRRGSFVPTDGGGVLKESSVRILWASWHALTVFGWGMAWLLLWLARQPSPGAALPVLGNTIGASMLAAAFLVFVGTKAKHPGWAGLLGAAVLVWIGSTVT
;
A
#
# COMPACT_ATOMS: atom_id res chain seq x y z
N MET A 1 -8.96 21.88 5.60
CA MET A 1 -8.54 20.51 5.21
C MET A 1 -7.03 20.42 5.39
N ASN A 2 -6.53 19.34 5.97
CA ASN A 2 -5.08 19.13 6.10
C ASN A 2 -4.51 18.63 4.76
N GLY A 3 -3.69 19.48 4.11
CA GLY A 3 -3.10 19.20 2.80
C GLY A 3 -2.12 18.03 2.81
N TYR A 4 -1.43 17.77 3.94
CA TYR A 4 -0.50 16.65 4.06
C TYR A 4 -1.22 15.31 4.08
N PHE A 5 -2.31 15.19 4.86
CA PHE A 5 -3.12 13.96 4.87
C PHE A 5 -3.83 13.73 3.54
N LEU A 6 -4.29 14.79 2.87
CA LEU A 6 -4.84 14.67 1.52
C LEU A 6 -3.79 14.16 0.52
N SER A 7 -2.59 14.73 0.55
CA SER A 7 -1.48 14.32 -0.32
C SER A 7 -1.04 12.88 -0.05
N ALA A 8 -0.94 12.49 1.23
CA ALA A 8 -0.63 11.12 1.64
C ALA A 8 -1.72 10.15 1.17
N SER A 9 -2.99 10.51 1.30
CA SER A 9 -4.12 9.71 0.82
C SER A 9 -4.03 9.45 -0.69
N ILE A 10 -3.84 10.51 -1.49
CA ILE A 10 -3.70 10.41 -2.95
C ILE A 10 -2.49 9.54 -3.31
N LEU A 11 -1.36 9.75 -2.65
CA LEU A 11 -0.14 8.99 -2.89
C LEU A 11 -0.35 7.49 -2.61
N VAL A 12 -0.90 7.13 -1.44
CA VAL A 12 -1.18 5.73 -1.08
C VAL A 12 -2.19 5.11 -2.06
N PHE A 13 -3.20 5.87 -2.49
CA PHE A 13 -4.17 5.39 -3.47
C PHE A 13 -3.51 5.05 -4.81
N VAL A 14 -2.66 5.96 -5.33
CA VAL A 14 -1.92 5.77 -6.58
C VAL A 14 -0.93 4.61 -6.46
N VAL A 15 -0.19 4.50 -5.35
CA VAL A 15 0.71 3.36 -5.09
C VAL A 15 -0.07 2.04 -5.12
N GLY A 16 -1.23 1.99 -4.46
CA GLY A 16 -2.10 0.80 -4.46
C GLY A 16 -2.60 0.42 -5.85
N LEU A 17 -3.00 1.41 -6.65
CA LEU A 17 -3.42 1.22 -8.04
C LEU A 17 -2.29 0.66 -8.91
N ILE A 18 -1.11 1.30 -8.86
CA ILE A 18 0.08 0.87 -9.60
C ILE A 18 0.48 -0.55 -9.18
N HIS A 19 0.49 -0.84 -7.88
CA HIS A 19 0.82 -2.16 -7.34
C HIS A 19 -0.08 -3.26 -7.92
N SER A 20 -1.40 -3.07 -7.87
CA SER A 20 -2.36 -4.07 -8.40
C SER A 20 -2.33 -4.17 -9.92
N VAL A 21 -2.32 -3.05 -10.65
CA VAL A 21 -2.38 -3.05 -12.13
C VAL A 21 -1.09 -3.60 -12.73
N LEU A 22 0.07 -3.12 -12.28
CA LEU A 22 1.35 -3.60 -12.80
C LEU A 22 1.65 -5.03 -12.34
N GLY A 23 1.30 -5.40 -11.11
CA GLY A 23 1.44 -6.78 -10.65
C GLY A 23 0.60 -7.74 -11.50
N GLU A 24 -0.64 -7.38 -11.81
CA GLU A 24 -1.48 -8.17 -12.69
C GLU A 24 -0.87 -8.28 -14.10
N ALA A 25 -0.50 -7.15 -14.71
CA ALA A 25 0.00 -7.12 -16.08
C ALA A 25 1.36 -7.81 -16.28
N LEU A 26 2.28 -7.63 -15.33
CA LEU A 26 3.69 -8.08 -15.45
C LEU A 26 3.93 -9.46 -14.81
N VAL A 27 3.20 -9.82 -13.76
CA VAL A 27 3.50 -11.01 -12.95
C VAL A 27 2.42 -12.07 -13.11
N PHE A 28 1.15 -11.73 -12.89
CA PHE A 28 0.08 -12.72 -12.78
C PHE A 28 -0.54 -13.13 -14.12
N ARG A 29 -0.58 -12.23 -15.10
CA ARG A 29 -1.07 -12.54 -16.45
C ARG A 29 -0.34 -13.72 -17.10
N GLN A 30 0.97 -13.83 -16.89
CA GLN A 30 1.80 -14.93 -17.40
C GLN A 30 1.63 -16.25 -16.61
N MET A 31 1.04 -16.21 -15.42
CA MET A 31 0.75 -17.38 -14.58
C MET A 31 -0.69 -17.92 -14.77
N ARG A 32 -1.46 -17.37 -15.71
CA ARG A 32 -2.84 -17.80 -15.98
C ARG A 32 -2.89 -18.93 -17.00
N ARG A 33 -3.76 -19.93 -16.74
CA ARG A 33 -4.12 -20.98 -17.68
C ARG A 33 -5.64 -21.07 -17.84
N GLY A 34 -6.20 -20.24 -18.72
CA GLY A 34 -7.63 -20.26 -19.08
C GLY A 34 -8.60 -19.72 -18.02
N SER A 35 -8.12 -19.33 -16.84
CA SER A 35 -8.92 -18.77 -15.74
C SER A 35 -8.52 -17.34 -15.38
N PHE A 36 -9.42 -16.62 -14.70
CA PHE A 36 -9.14 -15.30 -14.14
C PHE A 36 -8.10 -15.35 -13.02
N VAL A 37 -8.23 -16.33 -12.11
CA VAL A 37 -7.24 -16.54 -11.04
C VAL A 37 -6.04 -17.32 -11.61
N PRO A 38 -4.80 -16.87 -11.42
CA PRO A 38 -3.61 -17.60 -11.86
C PRO A 38 -3.42 -18.92 -11.12
N THR A 39 -2.92 -19.93 -11.83
CA THR A 39 -2.73 -21.30 -11.32
C THR A 39 -1.39 -21.92 -11.69
N ASP A 40 -0.68 -21.34 -12.68
CA ASP A 40 0.59 -21.88 -13.16
C ASP A 40 1.78 -21.29 -12.39
N GLY A 41 2.39 -22.13 -11.56
CA GLY A 41 3.58 -21.79 -10.78
C GLY A 41 4.90 -22.12 -11.45
N GLY A 42 4.91 -22.48 -12.75
CA GLY A 42 6.12 -22.77 -13.50
C GLY A 42 6.93 -23.96 -12.97
N GLY A 43 6.28 -24.91 -12.30
CA GLY A 43 6.93 -26.06 -11.66
C GLY A 43 7.64 -25.76 -10.33
N VAL A 44 7.73 -24.48 -9.93
CA VAL A 44 8.34 -24.06 -8.65
C VAL A 44 7.28 -23.91 -7.56
N LEU A 45 6.16 -23.26 -7.89
CA LEU A 45 5.06 -23.02 -6.95
C LEU A 45 3.92 -24.00 -7.18
N LYS A 46 3.35 -24.50 -6.08
CA LYS A 46 2.08 -25.23 -6.11
C LYS A 46 0.95 -24.26 -6.50
N GLU A 47 -0.09 -24.77 -7.14
CA GLU A 47 -1.26 -23.96 -7.52
C GLU A 47 -1.84 -23.19 -6.32
N SER A 48 -1.95 -23.82 -5.15
CA SER A 48 -2.44 -23.16 -3.94
C SER A 48 -1.56 -21.97 -3.52
N SER A 49 -0.24 -22.10 -3.66
CA SER A 49 0.73 -21.02 -3.41
C SER A 49 0.60 -19.88 -4.43
N VAL A 50 0.34 -20.18 -5.70
CA VAL A 50 0.08 -19.17 -6.73
C VAL A 50 -1.21 -18.40 -6.43
N ARG A 51 -2.29 -19.13 -6.06
CA ARG A 51 -3.58 -18.53 -5.71
C ARG A 51 -3.49 -17.59 -4.52
N ILE A 52 -2.80 -18.00 -3.44
CA ILE A 52 -2.62 -17.12 -2.27
C ILE A 52 -1.67 -15.95 -2.56
N LEU A 53 -0.66 -16.14 -3.41
CA LEU A 53 0.22 -15.05 -3.85
C LEU A 53 -0.58 -13.98 -4.61
N TRP A 54 -1.44 -14.40 -5.55
CA TRP A 54 -2.33 -13.49 -6.27
C TRP A 54 -3.34 -12.80 -5.34
N ALA A 55 -4.00 -13.57 -4.46
CA ALA A 55 -4.99 -13.01 -3.54
C ALA A 55 -4.37 -12.01 -2.55
N SER A 56 -3.22 -12.35 -1.96
CA SER A 56 -2.51 -11.48 -1.01
C SER A 56 -1.98 -10.19 -1.65
N TRP A 57 -1.58 -10.26 -2.92
CA TRP A 57 -1.18 -9.08 -3.69
C TRP A 57 -2.31 -8.05 -3.78
N HIS A 58 -3.51 -8.46 -4.18
CA HIS A 58 -4.66 -7.56 -4.28
C HIS A 58 -5.23 -7.19 -2.91
N ALA A 59 -5.22 -8.11 -1.94
CA ALA A 59 -5.62 -7.80 -0.56
C ALA A 59 -4.76 -6.69 0.04
N LEU A 60 -3.45 -6.67 -0.24
CA LEU A 60 -2.55 -5.60 0.20
C LEU A 60 -2.96 -4.24 -0.40
N THR A 61 -3.33 -4.18 -1.68
CA THR A 61 -3.90 -2.95 -2.28
C THR A 61 -5.16 -2.51 -1.55
N VAL A 62 -6.08 -3.43 -1.25
CA VAL A 62 -7.34 -3.11 -0.54
C VAL A 62 -7.06 -2.55 0.85
N PHE A 63 -6.16 -3.16 1.62
CA PHE A 63 -5.75 -2.62 2.92
C PHE A 63 -5.06 -1.27 2.81
N GLY A 64 -4.19 -1.08 1.81
CA GLY A 64 -3.58 0.21 1.50
C GLY A 64 -4.60 1.29 1.19
N TRP A 65 -5.62 0.98 0.39
CA TRP A 65 -6.74 1.90 0.12
C TRP A 65 -7.60 2.17 1.35
N GLY A 66 -7.75 1.19 2.25
CA GLY A 66 -8.32 1.43 3.58
C GLY A 66 -7.56 2.52 4.35
N MET A 67 -6.23 2.45 4.37
CA MET A 67 -5.40 3.50 4.98
C MET A 67 -5.54 4.84 4.24
N ALA A 68 -5.61 4.84 2.90
CA ALA A 68 -5.85 6.05 2.12
C ALA A 68 -7.19 6.72 2.47
N TRP A 69 -8.24 5.93 2.72
CA TRP A 69 -9.54 6.42 3.17
C TRP A 69 -9.49 7.02 4.57
N LEU A 70 -8.79 6.38 5.51
CA LEU A 70 -8.57 6.94 6.85
C LEU A 70 -7.82 8.28 6.78
N LEU A 71 -6.80 8.38 5.94
CA LEU A 71 -6.06 9.63 5.71
C LEU A 71 -6.95 10.71 5.08
N LEU A 72 -7.80 10.35 4.12
CA LEU A 72 -8.74 11.28 3.53
C LEU A 72 -9.78 11.77 4.55
N TRP A 73 -10.23 10.88 5.44
CA TRP A 73 -11.11 11.25 6.54
C TRP A 73 -10.42 12.21 7.51
N LEU A 74 -9.17 11.92 7.92
CA LEU A 74 -8.35 12.80 8.75
C LEU A 74 -8.12 14.16 8.10
N ALA A 75 -7.92 14.21 6.77
CA ALA A 75 -7.75 15.45 6.03
C ALA A 75 -8.95 16.39 6.12
N ARG A 76 -10.15 15.85 6.40
CA ARG A 76 -11.41 16.60 6.52
C ARG A 76 -11.79 16.94 7.95
N GLN A 77 -11.10 16.40 8.97
CA GLN A 77 -11.41 16.69 10.36
C GLN A 77 -10.85 18.07 10.75
N PRO A 78 -11.69 19.03 11.20
CA PRO A 78 -11.21 20.32 11.68
C PRO A 78 -10.49 20.21 13.03
N SER A 79 -10.90 19.24 13.86
CA SER A 79 -10.29 18.93 15.15
C SER A 79 -10.35 17.41 15.37
N PRO A 80 -9.33 16.65 14.91
CA PRO A 80 -9.29 15.19 15.04
C PRO A 80 -9.11 14.72 16.49
N GLY A 81 -8.86 15.64 17.43
CA GLY A 81 -8.81 15.37 18.86
C GLY A 81 -7.79 14.30 19.26
N ALA A 82 -8.09 13.56 20.33
CA ALA A 82 -7.19 12.56 20.91
C ALA A 82 -6.92 11.34 19.99
N ALA A 83 -7.67 11.17 18.90
CA ALA A 83 -7.46 10.08 17.95
C ALA A 83 -6.26 10.31 17.02
N LEU A 84 -5.86 11.58 16.81
CA LEU A 84 -4.81 11.94 15.84
C LEU A 84 -3.46 11.27 16.13
N PRO A 85 -2.91 11.32 17.36
CA PRO A 85 -1.60 10.72 17.62
C PRO A 85 -1.60 9.21 17.40
N VAL A 86 -2.69 8.53 17.76
CA VAL A 86 -2.83 7.08 17.58
C VAL A 86 -2.94 6.75 16.10
N LEU A 87 -3.89 7.33 15.39
CA LEU A 87 -4.11 7.04 13.96
C LEU A 87 -2.91 7.44 13.10
N GLY A 88 -2.37 8.64 13.31
CA GLY A 88 -1.21 9.15 12.59
C GLY A 88 0.02 8.27 12.79
N ASN A 89 0.33 7.87 14.03
CA ASN A 89 1.47 7.00 14.29
C ASN A 89 1.26 5.58 13.77
N THR A 90 0.07 5.00 13.93
CA THR A 90 -0.22 3.65 13.43
C THR A 90 -0.11 3.60 11.90
N ILE A 91 -0.69 4.57 11.19
CA ILE A 91 -0.61 4.62 9.73
C ILE A 91 0.84 4.91 9.29
N GLY A 92 1.48 5.93 9.86
CA GLY A 92 2.84 6.31 9.53
C GLY A 92 3.87 5.19 9.77
N ALA A 93 3.82 4.55 10.94
CA ALA A 93 4.72 3.44 11.28
C ALA A 93 4.47 2.21 10.39
N SER A 94 3.21 1.91 10.07
CA SER A 94 2.86 0.80 9.17
C SER A 94 3.41 1.04 7.75
N MET A 95 3.29 2.28 7.25
CA MET A 95 3.85 2.67 5.95
C MET A 95 5.38 2.65 5.95
N LEU A 96 6.04 3.10 7.02
CA LEU A 96 7.49 3.02 7.15
C LEU A 96 7.98 1.57 7.20
N ALA A 97 7.33 0.72 8.01
CA ALA A 97 7.68 -0.69 8.11
C ALA A 97 7.52 -1.40 6.76
N ALA A 98 6.43 -1.14 6.04
CA ALA A 98 6.22 -1.65 4.69
C ALA A 98 7.27 -1.12 3.70
N ALA A 99 7.61 0.18 3.76
CA ALA A 99 8.67 0.77 2.94
C ALA A 99 10.01 0.08 3.17
N PHE A 100 10.38 -0.14 4.44
CA PHE A 100 11.60 -0.84 4.83
C PHE A 100 11.63 -2.28 4.31
N LEU A 101 10.53 -3.03 4.48
CA LEU A 101 10.41 -4.40 3.97
C LEU A 101 10.58 -4.46 2.44
N VAL A 102 9.92 -3.57 1.70
CA VAL A 102 10.06 -3.50 0.23
C VAL A 102 11.48 -3.10 -0.17
N PHE A 103 12.09 -2.13 0.53
CA PHE A 103 13.45 -1.70 0.27
C PHE A 103 14.45 -2.85 0.45
N VAL A 104 14.41 -3.53 1.59
CA VAL A 104 15.32 -4.65 1.89
C VAL A 104 15.03 -5.84 0.98
N GLY A 105 13.76 -6.27 0.88
CA GLY A 105 13.34 -7.45 0.12
C GLY A 105 13.61 -7.35 -1.37
N THR A 106 13.62 -6.13 -1.94
CA THR A 106 13.88 -5.90 -3.37
C THR A 106 15.26 -5.31 -3.64
N LYS A 107 16.12 -5.19 -2.62
CA LYS A 107 17.43 -4.53 -2.70
C LYS A 107 17.32 -3.13 -3.34
N ALA A 108 16.32 -2.36 -2.91
CA ALA A 108 15.96 -1.02 -3.38
C ALA A 108 15.55 -0.91 -4.86
N LYS A 109 15.46 -2.02 -5.60
CA LYS A 109 15.15 -2.00 -7.04
C LYS A 109 13.68 -1.75 -7.36
N HIS A 110 12.79 -2.00 -6.40
CA HIS A 110 11.36 -1.80 -6.61
C HIS A 110 10.93 -0.40 -6.10
N PRO A 111 10.41 0.50 -6.96
CA PRO A 111 10.16 1.89 -6.58
C PRO A 111 9.07 2.08 -5.50
N GLY A 112 8.28 1.04 -5.22
CA GLY A 112 7.23 1.07 -4.20
C GLY A 112 7.70 1.50 -2.80
N TRP A 113 8.96 1.24 -2.41
CA TRP A 113 9.47 1.70 -1.12
C TRP A 113 9.43 3.23 -0.98
N ALA A 114 9.70 3.96 -2.06
CA ALA A 114 9.75 5.41 -2.05
C ALA A 114 8.36 6.03 -1.87
N GLY A 115 7.34 5.45 -2.52
CA GLY A 115 5.94 5.88 -2.36
C GLY A 115 5.43 5.66 -0.93
N LEU A 116 5.73 4.50 -0.34
CA LEU A 116 5.36 4.18 1.04
C LEU A 116 6.09 5.06 2.07
N LEU A 117 7.39 5.30 1.86
CA LEU A 117 8.17 6.20 2.72
C LEU A 117 7.66 7.65 2.63
N GLY A 118 7.38 8.13 1.42
CA GLY A 118 6.80 9.45 1.20
C GLY A 118 5.47 9.61 1.92
N ALA A 119 4.61 8.58 1.88
CA ALA A 119 3.36 8.58 2.64
C ALA A 119 3.61 8.66 4.16
N ALA A 120 4.54 7.86 4.70
CA ALA A 120 4.88 7.92 6.13
C ALA A 120 5.33 9.31 6.58
N VAL A 121 6.22 9.94 5.81
CA VAL A 121 6.71 11.31 6.08
C VAL A 121 5.57 12.33 6.04
N LEU A 122 4.72 12.28 5.02
CA LEU A 122 3.56 13.17 4.90
C LEU A 122 2.59 13.00 6.07
N VAL A 123 2.35 11.78 6.53
CA VAL A 123 1.48 11.50 7.68
C VAL A 123 2.05 12.11 8.95
N TRP A 124 3.36 11.95 9.21
CA TRP A 124 3.96 12.53 10.41
C TRP A 124 4.01 14.05 10.39
N ILE A 125 4.33 14.67 9.25
CA ILE A 125 4.24 16.14 9.12
C ILE A 125 2.79 16.59 9.29
N GLY A 126 1.84 15.89 8.67
CA GLY A 126 0.41 16.19 8.84
C GLY A 126 -0.08 16.08 10.27
N SER A 127 0.56 15.24 11.09
CA SER A 127 0.21 15.02 12.50
C SER A 127 0.85 16.04 13.46
N THR A 128 1.88 16.78 13.03
CA THR A 128 2.56 17.78 13.87
C THR A 128 2.14 19.22 13.57
N VAL A 129 1.58 19.48 12.38
CA VAL A 129 1.22 20.83 11.90
C VAL A 129 -0.27 21.16 12.17
N THR A 130 -1.02 20.24 12.76
CA THR A 130 -2.43 20.40 13.19
C THR A 130 -2.55 20.55 14.70
#